data_AF-A0A178DKQ2-F1
#
_entry.id   AF-A0A178DKQ2-F1
#
_cell.length_a   1.000
_cell.length_b   1.000
_cell.length_c   1.000
_cell.angle_alpha   90.00
_cell.angle_beta   90.00
_cell.angle_gamma   90.00
#
_symmetry.space_group_name_H-M   'P 1'
#
loop_
_entity.id
_entity.type
_entity.pdbx_description
1 polymer ?
#
loop_
_entity_poly.entity_id
_entity_poly.type
_entity_poly.pdbx_seq_one_letter_code
_entity_poly.pdbx_strand_id
1 'polypeptide(L)'
;MAPGERSEEVWLWYTAVYEAIQEIPRGRVTSYGHIARLVGKRECQRQVGVCLKNLPPPSTDSSKKSPRFHSGNVPWQRVINAKGGISPRGPSAAGHQAAALRREGIDVRQDAMGQFTVDFGEHGWFPDVLPSEAGQVESSDEDSEDKEAEDEAAYHT
;
A
#
# COMPACT_ATOMS: atom_id res chain seq x y z
N MET A 1 9.30 -22.94 -14.62
CA MET A 1 8.69 -22.39 -13.39
C MET A 1 7.76 -23.42 -12.80
N ALA A 2 8.03 -23.87 -11.57
CA ALA A 2 7.21 -24.87 -10.90
C ALA A 2 5.87 -24.27 -10.43
N PRO A 3 4.77 -25.06 -10.35
CA PRO A 3 3.47 -24.57 -9.88
C PRO A 3 3.46 -23.99 -8.45
N GLY A 4 4.41 -24.40 -7.60
CA GLY A 4 4.56 -23.92 -6.21
C GLY A 4 5.15 -22.53 -6.11
N GLU A 5 6.26 -22.26 -6.83
CA GLU A 5 6.96 -20.97 -6.80
C GLU A 5 6.06 -19.82 -7.25
N ARG A 6 5.25 -20.03 -8.29
CA ARG A 6 4.27 -19.02 -8.75
C ARG A 6 3.21 -18.72 -7.69
N SER A 7 2.86 -19.70 -6.84
CA SER A 7 1.85 -19.50 -5.80
C SER A 7 2.41 -18.69 -4.63
N GLU A 8 3.68 -18.92 -4.28
CA GLU A 8 4.40 -18.15 -3.25
C GLU A 8 4.64 -16.70 -3.70
N GLU A 9 5.15 -16.48 -4.92
CA GLU A 9 5.36 -15.13 -5.46
C GLU A 9 4.07 -14.31 -5.50
N VAL A 10 2.95 -14.93 -5.90
CA VAL A 10 1.64 -14.28 -5.92
C VAL A 10 1.18 -13.98 -4.49
N TRP A 11 1.38 -14.90 -3.55
CA TRP A 11 1.01 -14.68 -2.16
C TRP A 11 1.83 -13.56 -1.51
N LEU A 12 3.15 -13.52 -1.75
CA LEU A 12 4.04 -12.44 -1.31
C LEU A 12 3.63 -11.10 -1.92
N TRP A 13 3.30 -11.08 -3.21
CA TRP A 13 2.79 -9.88 -3.88
C TRP A 13 1.51 -9.36 -3.23
N TYR A 14 0.53 -10.23 -2.99
CA TYR A 14 -0.74 -9.84 -2.34
C TYR A 14 -0.50 -9.31 -0.93
N THR A 15 0.38 -9.97 -0.17
CA THR A 15 0.74 -9.60 1.20
C THR A 15 1.36 -8.21 1.23
N ALA A 16 2.41 -7.96 0.41
CA ALA A 16 3.07 -6.66 0.33
C ALA A 16 2.11 -5.54 -0.07
N VAL A 17 1.21 -5.79 -1.04
CA VAL A 17 0.19 -4.80 -1.45
C VAL A 17 -0.78 -4.50 -0.30
N TYR A 18 -1.26 -5.51 0.42
CA TYR A 18 -2.20 -5.28 1.51
C TYR A 18 -1.55 -4.57 2.70
N GLU A 19 -0.32 -4.93 3.05
CA GLU A 19 0.45 -4.27 4.12
C GLU A 19 0.70 -2.79 3.78
N ALA A 20 1.15 -2.50 2.55
CA ALA A 20 1.31 -1.12 2.09
C ALA A 20 0.00 -0.30 2.14
N ILE A 21 -1.14 -0.93 1.85
CA ILE A 21 -2.45 -0.25 1.90
C ILE A 21 -2.89 -0.01 3.35
N GLN A 22 -2.53 -0.88 4.29
CA GLN A 22 -2.84 -0.69 5.71
C GLN A 22 -2.11 0.52 6.32
N GLU A 23 -1.01 0.96 5.72
CA GLU A 23 -0.26 2.14 6.15
C GLU A 23 -0.89 3.47 5.72
N ILE A 24 -1.87 3.46 4.81
CA ILE A 24 -2.55 4.68 4.39
C ILE A 24 -3.32 5.25 5.58
N PRO A 25 -3.06 6.49 6.05
CA PRO A 25 -3.76 7.05 7.19
C PRO A 25 -5.25 7.25 6.94
N ARG A 26 -6.06 7.25 8.01
CA ARG A 26 -7.47 7.65 7.93
C ARG A 26 -7.59 9.08 7.45
N GLY A 27 -8.56 9.35 6.56
CA GLY A 27 -8.75 10.69 5.99
C GLY A 27 -7.80 11.04 4.84
N ARG A 28 -6.98 10.07 4.40
CA ARG A 28 -6.08 10.19 3.26
C ARG A 28 -6.38 9.16 2.17
N VAL A 29 -5.98 9.49 0.95
CA VAL A 29 -6.11 8.65 -0.24
C VAL A 29 -4.82 8.59 -1.02
N THR A 30 -4.65 7.52 -1.78
CA THR A 30 -3.51 7.36 -2.70
C THR A 30 -3.95 6.73 -4.00
N SER A 31 -3.03 6.56 -4.94
CA SER A 31 -3.32 5.96 -6.24
C SER A 31 -2.82 4.52 -6.36
N TYR A 32 -3.45 3.73 -7.23
CA TYR A 32 -2.98 2.37 -7.56
C TYR A 32 -1.50 2.35 -7.99
N GLY A 33 -1.09 3.34 -8.79
CA GLY A 33 0.29 3.47 -9.25
C GLY A 33 1.26 3.82 -8.12
N HIS A 34 0.80 4.60 -7.14
CA HIS A 34 1.63 4.94 -5.98
C HIS A 34 1.88 3.74 -5.08
N ILE A 35 0.85 2.93 -4.78
CA ILE A 35 1.04 1.66 -4.06
C ILE A 35 2.00 0.75 -4.82
N ALA A 36 1.82 0.61 -6.14
CA ALA A 36 2.72 -0.19 -6.97
C ALA A 36 4.19 0.30 -6.91
N ARG A 37 4.40 1.62 -6.84
CA ARG A 37 5.73 2.23 -6.62
C ARG A 37 6.28 1.89 -5.24
N LEU A 38 5.48 2.02 -4.18
CA LEU A 38 5.90 1.77 -2.80
C LEU A 38 6.33 0.32 -2.56
N VAL A 39 5.67 -0.64 -3.22
CA VAL A 39 6.06 -2.07 -3.17
C VAL A 39 7.15 -2.45 -4.19
N GLY A 40 7.80 -1.46 -4.83
CA GLY A 40 8.92 -1.67 -5.74
C GLY A 40 8.59 -2.14 -7.16
N LYS A 41 7.30 -2.23 -7.54
CA LYS A 41 6.86 -2.70 -8.89
C LYS A 41 5.99 -1.68 -9.61
N ARG A 42 6.60 -0.61 -10.11
CA ARG A 42 5.91 0.55 -10.72
C ARG A 42 4.95 0.19 -11.87
N GLU A 43 5.25 -0.83 -12.65
CA GLU A 43 4.43 -1.28 -13.78
C GLU A 43 3.19 -2.12 -13.39
N CYS A 44 3.08 -2.52 -12.12
CA CYS A 44 2.07 -3.46 -11.64
C CYS A 44 0.80 -2.79 -11.08
N GLN A 45 0.52 -1.52 -11.43
CA GLN A 45 -0.68 -0.79 -10.96
C GLN A 45 -2.01 -1.53 -11.22
N ARG A 46 -2.12 -2.26 -12.34
CA ARG A 46 -3.30 -3.08 -12.64
C ARG A 46 -3.40 -4.28 -11.69
N GLN A 47 -2.27 -4.86 -11.30
CA GLN A 47 -2.22 -6.00 -10.37
C GLN A 47 -2.64 -5.59 -8.95
N VAL A 48 -2.32 -4.36 -8.50
CA VAL A 48 -2.86 -3.82 -7.24
C VAL A 48 -4.39 -3.83 -7.26
N GLY A 49 -4.99 -3.41 -8.38
CA GLY A 49 -6.44 -3.46 -8.58
C GLY A 49 -7.02 -4.88 -8.63
N VAL A 50 -6.21 -5.89 -8.96
CA VAL A 50 -6.58 -7.32 -8.90
C VAL A 50 -6.51 -7.82 -7.46
N CYS A 51 -5.50 -7.44 -6.67
CA CYS A 51 -5.43 -7.74 -5.24
C CYS A 51 -6.70 -7.22 -4.53
N LEU A 52 -7.02 -5.94 -4.70
CA LEU A 52 -8.22 -5.35 -4.07
C LEU A 52 -9.54 -5.99 -4.54
N LYS A 53 -9.61 -6.47 -5.79
CA LYS A 53 -10.79 -7.20 -6.29
C LYS A 53 -10.98 -8.55 -5.59
N ASN A 54 -9.88 -9.19 -5.18
CA ASN A 54 -9.87 -10.51 -4.53
C ASN A 54 -9.77 -10.43 -3.01
N LEU A 55 -9.89 -9.24 -2.42
CA LEU A 55 -9.87 -9.06 -0.99
C LEU A 55 -11.14 -9.68 -0.38
N PRO A 56 -11.03 -10.72 0.47
CA PRO A 56 -12.21 -11.40 1.00
C PRO A 56 -12.94 -10.52 2.03
N PRO A 57 -14.25 -10.73 2.25
CA PRO A 57 -14.94 -10.16 3.38
C PRO A 57 -14.44 -10.76 4.72
N PRO A 58 -14.61 -10.05 5.86
CA PRO A 58 -14.42 -10.66 7.17
C PRO A 58 -15.33 -11.89 7.35
N SER A 59 -14.89 -12.85 8.16
CA SER A 59 -15.74 -13.97 8.56
C SER A 59 -16.99 -13.44 9.28
N THR A 60 -18.16 -13.89 8.84
CA THR A 60 -19.45 -13.59 9.49
C THR A 60 -19.78 -14.57 10.60
N ASP A 61 -19.05 -15.67 10.68
CA ASP A 61 -19.25 -16.74 11.66
C ASP A 61 -18.22 -16.57 12.78
N SER A 62 -18.69 -16.35 14.00
CA SER A 62 -17.87 -16.19 15.21
C SER A 62 -16.99 -17.42 15.51
N SER A 63 -17.32 -18.60 14.96
CA SER A 63 -16.53 -19.82 15.13
C SER A 63 -15.35 -19.93 14.16
N LYS A 64 -15.31 -19.09 13.12
CA LYS A 64 -14.26 -19.13 12.08
C LYS A 64 -13.41 -17.87 12.14
N LYS A 65 -12.09 -18.06 12.17
CA LYS A 65 -11.13 -16.95 12.10
C LYS A 65 -11.20 -16.27 10.73
N SER A 66 -11.32 -14.94 10.71
CA SER A 66 -11.20 -14.16 9.48
C SER A 66 -9.85 -14.39 8.80
N PRO A 67 -9.77 -14.31 7.46
CA PRO A 67 -8.49 -14.29 6.76
C PRO A 67 -7.58 -13.18 7.30
N ARG A 68 -6.25 -13.36 7.23
CA ARG A 68 -5.29 -12.33 7.70
C ARG A 68 -5.58 -10.95 7.10
N PHE A 69 -5.90 -10.90 5.81
CA PHE A 69 -6.28 -9.69 5.10
C PHE A 69 -7.72 -9.82 4.61
N HIS A 70 -8.55 -8.84 4.95
CA HIS A 70 -9.96 -8.80 4.57
C HIS A 70 -10.45 -7.35 4.43
N SER A 71 -11.64 -7.16 3.88
CA SER A 71 -12.21 -5.82 3.63
C SER A 71 -12.52 -5.00 4.89
N GLY A 72 -12.35 -5.59 6.08
CA GLY A 72 -12.53 -4.91 7.37
C GLY A 72 -11.23 -4.38 7.97
N ASN A 73 -10.06 -4.90 7.58
CA ASN A 73 -8.77 -4.46 8.10
C ASN A 73 -7.85 -3.84 7.04
N VAL A 74 -8.10 -4.07 5.74
CA VAL A 74 -7.40 -3.41 4.63
C VAL A 74 -8.27 -2.25 4.13
N PRO A 75 -7.84 -0.98 4.23
CA PRO A 75 -8.63 0.19 3.85
C PRO A 75 -8.67 0.41 2.32
N TRP A 76 -9.22 -0.57 1.60
CA TRP A 76 -9.30 -0.60 0.14
C TRP A 76 -9.94 0.65 -0.47
N GLN A 77 -10.87 1.28 0.25
CA GLN A 77 -11.56 2.49 -0.20
C GLN A 77 -10.62 3.67 -0.44
N ARG A 78 -9.46 3.71 0.23
CA ARG A 78 -8.47 4.80 0.15
C ARG A 78 -7.62 4.76 -1.12
N VAL A 79 -7.72 3.70 -1.92
CA VAL A 79 -6.98 3.56 -3.18
C VAL A 79 -7.89 3.92 -4.36
N ILE A 80 -7.53 5.01 -5.06
CA ILE A 80 -8.30 5.56 -6.19
C ILE A 80 -7.44 5.65 -7.45
N ASN A 81 -8.01 6.12 -8.57
CA ASN A 81 -7.25 6.25 -9.80
C ASN A 81 -6.26 7.43 -9.75
N ALA A 82 -5.28 7.46 -10.66
CA ALA A 82 -4.24 8.48 -10.69
C ALA A 82 -4.75 9.91 -10.97
N LYS A 83 -6.00 10.06 -11.42
CA LYS A 83 -6.65 11.37 -11.65
C LYS A 83 -7.48 11.84 -10.45
N GLY A 84 -7.38 11.16 -9.30
CA GLY A 84 -8.20 11.46 -8.12
C GLY A 84 -9.65 10.95 -8.23
N GLY A 85 -9.98 10.16 -9.25
CA GLY A 85 -11.32 9.64 -9.47
C GLY A 85 -11.55 8.26 -8.85
N ILE A 86 -12.78 8.03 -8.38
CA ILE A 86 -13.24 6.70 -7.95
C ILE A 86 -13.62 5.90 -9.20
N SER A 87 -12.99 4.74 -9.38
CA SER A 87 -13.23 3.92 -10.58
C SER A 87 -14.57 3.18 -10.49
N PRO A 88 -15.40 3.19 -11.54
CA PRO A 88 -16.64 2.40 -11.56
C PRO A 88 -16.31 0.91 -11.64
N ARG A 89 -16.78 0.13 -10.67
CA ARG A 89 -16.52 -1.33 -10.57
C ARG A 89 -17.80 -2.16 -10.56
N GLY A 90 -18.89 -1.59 -11.08
CA GLY A 90 -20.22 -2.17 -11.09
C GLY A 90 -21.27 -1.17 -10.60
N PRO A 91 -22.56 -1.54 -10.63
CA PRO A 91 -23.64 -0.71 -10.11
C PRO A 91 -23.36 -0.34 -8.65
N SER A 92 -23.51 0.94 -8.31
CA SER A 92 -23.34 1.48 -6.95
C SER A 92 -21.94 1.35 -6.30
N ALA A 93 -21.00 0.61 -6.90
CA ALA A 93 -19.67 0.37 -6.31
C ALA A 93 -18.90 1.68 -6.03
N ALA A 94 -18.91 2.60 -7.01
CA ALA A 94 -18.28 3.91 -6.84
C ALA A 94 -18.95 4.75 -5.75
N GLY A 95 -20.29 4.67 -5.64
CA GLY A 95 -21.05 5.35 -4.58
C GLY A 95 -20.76 4.79 -3.19
N HIS A 96 -20.61 3.47 -3.06
CA HIS A 96 -20.21 2.85 -1.79
C HIS A 96 -18.80 3.25 -1.36
N GLN A 97 -17.85 3.29 -2.31
CA GLN A 97 -16.49 3.76 -2.03
C GLN A 97 -16.50 5.24 -1.65
N ALA A 98 -17.25 6.09 -2.36
CA ALA A 98 -17.43 7.51 -2.03
C ALA A 98 -18.00 7.69 -0.61
N ALA A 99 -19.04 6.93 -0.25
CA ALA A 99 -19.64 6.97 1.08
C ALA A 99 -18.65 6.51 2.16
N ALA A 100 -17.83 5.50 1.89
CA ALA A 100 -16.80 5.04 2.81
C ALA A 100 -15.73 6.12 3.04
N LEU A 101 -15.27 6.78 1.99
CA LEU A 101 -14.32 7.90 2.08
C LEU A 101 -14.90 9.08 2.86
N ARG A 102 -16.15 9.47 2.59
CA ARG A 102 -16.84 10.54 3.33
C ARG A 102 -16.95 10.25 4.84
N ARG A 103 -17.18 9.00 5.25
CA ARG A 103 -17.16 8.60 6.68
C ARG A 103 -15.79 8.76 7.34
N GLU A 104 -14.73 8.86 6.55
CA GLU A 104 -13.39 9.16 7.04
C GLU A 104 -13.05 10.66 7.04
N GLY A 105 -14.00 11.52 6.65
CA GLY A 105 -13.81 12.97 6.57
C GLY A 105 -13.14 13.44 5.28
N ILE A 106 -13.20 12.62 4.22
CA ILE A 106 -12.64 12.99 2.90
C ILE A 106 -13.72 13.70 2.09
N ASP A 107 -13.39 14.88 1.55
CA ASP A 107 -14.28 15.55 0.60
C ASP A 107 -14.30 14.79 -0.73
N VAL A 108 -15.50 14.32 -1.11
CA VAL A 108 -15.72 13.59 -2.36
C VAL A 108 -16.76 14.34 -3.17
N ARG A 109 -16.30 14.99 -4.24
CA ARG A 109 -17.14 15.74 -5.17
C ARG A 109 -17.78 14.81 -6.18
N GLN A 110 -18.99 15.13 -6.61
CA GLN A 110 -19.69 14.43 -7.68
C GLN A 110 -19.99 15.42 -8.81
N ASP A 111 -19.59 15.08 -10.03
CA ASP A 111 -19.88 15.91 -11.21
C ASP A 111 -21.27 15.62 -11.82
N ALA A 112 -21.65 16.38 -12.84
CA ALA A 112 -22.91 16.22 -13.56
C ALA A 112 -23.04 14.87 -14.28
N MET A 113 -21.92 14.18 -14.54
CA MET A 113 -21.88 12.84 -15.13
C MET A 113 -21.94 11.73 -14.07
N GLY A 114 -22.04 12.10 -12.79
CA GLY A 114 -22.07 11.18 -11.66
C GLY A 114 -20.71 10.58 -11.29
N GLN A 115 -19.60 11.13 -11.80
CA GLN A 115 -18.25 10.70 -11.44
C GLN A 115 -17.86 11.29 -10.08
N PHE A 116 -17.26 10.45 -9.23
CA PHE A 116 -16.76 10.88 -7.93
C PHE A 116 -15.26 11.17 -8.00
N THR A 117 -14.86 12.32 -7.46
CA THR A 117 -13.46 12.77 -7.44
C THR A 117 -13.06 13.26 -6.05
N VAL A 118 -11.78 13.12 -5.74
CA VAL A 118 -11.12 13.55 -4.51
C VAL A 118 -9.91 14.40 -4.88
N ASP A 119 -9.70 15.47 -4.14
CA ASP A 119 -8.53 16.32 -4.31
C ASP A 119 -7.30 15.70 -3.64
N PHE A 120 -6.28 15.39 -4.44
CA PHE A 120 -5.01 14.93 -3.90
C PHE A 120 -4.22 16.03 -3.19
N GLY A 121 -4.46 17.32 -3.47
CA GLY A 121 -3.83 18.40 -2.73
C GLY A 121 -4.25 18.43 -1.26
N GLU A 122 -5.50 18.08 -0.97
CA GLU A 122 -6.05 18.11 0.38
C GLU A 122 -5.94 16.77 1.11
N HIS A 123 -6.18 15.67 0.39
CA HIS A 123 -6.29 14.34 0.97
C HIS A 123 -5.21 13.36 0.48
N GLY A 124 -4.30 13.77 -0.40
CA GLY A 124 -3.26 12.90 -0.94
C GLY A 124 -2.29 12.38 0.11
N TRP A 125 -1.93 11.10 -0.03
CA TRP A 125 -0.85 10.45 0.69
C TRP A 125 0.11 9.82 -0.31
N PHE A 126 1.26 10.48 -0.47
CA PHE A 126 2.28 10.15 -1.46
C PHE A 126 3.69 10.17 -0.85
N PRO A 127 3.98 9.37 0.18
CA PRO A 127 5.34 9.30 0.71
C PRO A 127 6.27 8.63 -0.32
N ASP A 128 7.57 8.88 -0.21
CA ASP A 128 8.57 8.24 -1.08
C ASP A 128 8.85 6.78 -0.69
N VAL A 129 8.71 6.46 0.60
CA VAL A 129 8.86 5.12 1.19
C VAL A 129 7.69 4.83 2.12
N LEU A 130 7.45 3.55 2.42
CA LEU A 130 6.42 3.17 3.40
C LEU A 130 6.84 3.62 4.81
N PRO A 131 5.92 4.18 5.63
CA PRO A 131 6.19 4.49 7.04
C PRO A 131 6.85 3.37 7.84
N SER A 132 6.50 2.11 7.57
CA SER A 132 7.10 0.92 8.20
C SER A 132 8.57 0.72 7.82
N GLU A 133 8.97 1.11 6.61
CA GLU A 133 10.33 0.99 6.08
C GLU A 133 11.20 2.20 6.47
N ALA A 134 10.58 3.38 6.62
CA ALA A 134 11.27 4.60 7.06
C ALA A 134 11.90 4.47 8.45
N GLY A 135 11.35 3.64 9.33
CA GLY A 135 11.92 3.39 10.66
C GLY A 135 13.17 2.50 10.67
N GLN A 136 13.50 1.82 9.57
CA GLN A 136 14.65 0.91 9.50
C GLN A 136 15.94 1.61 9.05
N VAL A 137 15.83 2.71 8.29
CA VAL A 137 17.00 3.47 7.82
C VAL A 137 17.68 4.27 8.92
N GLU A 138 16.98 4.70 9.97
CA GLU A 138 17.58 5.47 11.07
C GLU A 138 18.34 4.61 12.10
N SER A 139 18.32 3.27 11.98
CA SER A 139 19.00 2.35 12.92
C SER A 139 20.36 1.83 12.40
N SER A 140 20.77 2.21 11.18
CA SER A 140 21.91 1.57 10.50
C SER A 140 23.19 2.41 10.49
N ASP A 141 23.17 3.65 11.02
CA ASP A 141 24.30 4.59 10.98
C ASP A 141 25.12 4.67 12.29
N GLU A 142 24.91 3.77 13.27
CA GLU A 142 25.54 3.88 14.61
C GLU A 142 26.50 2.73 14.97
N ASP A 143 27.01 1.95 14.01
CA ASP A 143 27.95 0.85 14.32
C ASP A 143 29.04 0.69 13.23
N SER A 144 29.92 1.69 13.06
CA SER A 144 31.16 1.59 12.25
C SER A 144 32.20 2.70 12.53
N GLU A 145 32.66 2.85 13.77
CA GLU A 145 33.95 3.49 14.14
C GLU A 145 34.56 2.56 15.23
N ASP A 146 35.78 2.02 15.20
CA ASP A 146 37.04 2.40 14.57
C ASP A 146 37.99 1.18 14.38
N LYS A 147 38.52 1.09 13.15
CA LYS A 147 39.92 0.86 12.72
C LYS A 147 40.81 -0.20 13.42
N GLU A 148 41.09 -1.24 12.65
CA GLU A 148 42.34 -2.02 12.65
C GLU A 148 43.56 -1.11 12.49
N ALA A 149 44.58 -1.31 13.33
CA ALA A 149 45.94 -0.83 13.11
C ALA A 149 46.89 -2.01 13.29
N GLU A 150 47.19 -2.70 12.17
CA GLU A 150 48.27 -3.69 12.09
C GLU A 150 49.39 -3.16 11.19
N ASP A 151 50.55 -2.99 11.84
CA ASP A 151 51.89 -3.35 11.39
C ASP A 151 52.42 -2.84 10.03
N GLU A 152 53.21 -1.76 10.09
CA GLU A 152 54.20 -1.43 9.05
C GLU A 152 55.33 -0.58 9.67
N ALA A 153 56.39 -1.24 10.17
CA ALA A 153 57.76 -0.70 10.18
C ALA A 153 58.77 -1.75 10.68
N ALA A 154 58.87 -2.89 9.99
CA ALA A 154 60.05 -3.75 10.06
C ALA A 154 60.87 -3.57 8.77
N TYR A 155 61.51 -2.41 8.59
CA TYR A 155 62.74 -2.27 7.80
C TYR A 155 63.32 -0.85 7.96
N HIS A 156 64.30 -0.69 8.84
CA HIS A 156 65.49 0.12 8.54
C HIS A 156 66.66 -0.37 9.39
N THR A 157 67.75 -0.62 8.67
CA THR A 157 69.11 -0.97 9.11
C THR A 157 69.73 0.11 9.99
#